data_AF-A0A8W8MBI3-F1
#
_entry.id   AF-A0A8W8MBI3-F1
#
_cell.length_a   1.000
_cell.length_b   1.000
_cell.length_c   1.000
_cell.angle_alpha   90.00
_cell.angle_beta   90.00
_cell.angle_gamma   90.00
#
_symmetry.space_group_name_H-M   'P 1'
#
loop_
_entity.id
_entity.type
_entity.pdbx_description
1 polymer ?
#
loop_
_entity_poly.entity_id
_entity_poly.type
_entity_poly.pdbx_seq_one_letter_code
_entity_poly.pdbx_strand_id
1 'polypeptide(L)' 'GFAHKKEKLIDQKKHGVIKTAHPSSLSFGKFINCRCFSNANGELKKFKRSPVDWTL' A
#
# COMPACT_ATOMS: atom_id res chain seq x y z
N GLY A 1 -10.53 -4.64 -7.89
CA GLY A 1 -11.01 -3.29 -7.53
C GLY A 1 -10.53 -2.27 -8.56
N PHE A 2 -11.22 -1.14 -8.68
CA PHE A 2 -10.88 -0.07 -9.63
C PHE A 2 -9.40 0.36 -9.52
N ALA A 3 -8.89 0.56 -8.30
CA ALA A 3 -7.49 0.92 -8.05
C ALA A 3 -6.49 -0.17 -8.49
N HIS A 4 -6.75 -1.45 -8.18
CA HIS A 4 -5.83 -2.54 -8.53
C HIS A 4 -5.63 -2.69 -10.05
N LYS A 5 -6.62 -2.31 -10.87
CA LYS A 5 -6.48 -2.35 -12.33
C LYS A 5 -5.39 -1.40 -12.87
N LYS A 6 -5.00 -0.38 -12.10
CA LYS A 6 -3.94 0.56 -12.48
C LYS A 6 -2.52 0.00 -12.27
N GLU A 7 -2.37 -1.12 -11.57
CA GLU A 7 -1.08 -1.77 -11.33
C GLU A 7 -0.31 -2.05 -12.63
N LYS A 8 -1.02 -2.37 -13.73
CA LYS A 8 -0.43 -2.59 -15.05
C LYS A 8 0.36 -1.41 -15.62
N LEU A 9 0.17 -0.21 -15.07
CA LEU A 9 0.86 1.02 -15.46
C LEU A 9 2.15 1.25 -14.66
N ILE A 10 2.45 0.41 -13.67
CA ILE A 10 3.56 0.58 -12.74
C ILE A 10 4.67 -0.42 -13.06
N ASP A 11 5.89 0.09 -13.25
CA ASP A 11 7.09 -0.74 -13.31
C ASP A 11 7.45 -1.28 -11.91
N GLN A 12 7.14 -2.55 -11.67
CA GLN A 12 7.34 -3.20 -10.36
C GLN A 12 8.81 -3.52 -10.04
N LYS A 13 9.73 -3.39 -11.01
CA LYS A 13 11.17 -3.49 -10.71
C LYS A 13 11.68 -2.22 -10.02
N LYS A 14 10.99 -1.10 -10.23
CA LYS A 14 11.37 0.22 -9.70
C LYS A 14 10.50 0.65 -8.51
N HIS A 15 9.28 0.13 -8.41
CA HIS A 15 8.29 0.57 -7.43
C HIS A 15 7.69 -0.62 -6.68
N GLY A 16 7.49 -0.47 -5.37
CA GLY A 16 6.67 -1.38 -4.57
C GLY A 16 5.18 -1.06 -4.75
N VAL A 17 4.34 -2.08 -4.92
CA VAL A 17 2.88 -1.93 -5.05
C VAL A 17 2.20 -2.65 -3.89
N ILE A 18 1.47 -1.91 -3.06
CA ILE A 18 0.72 -2.45 -1.93
C ILE A 18 -0.78 -2.40 -2.27
N LYS A 19 -1.42 -3.57 -2.24
CA LYS A 19 -2.83 -3.73 -2.59
C LYS A 19 -3.61 -4.16 -1.35
N THR A 20 -4.70 -3.48 -1.06
CA THR A 20 -5.59 -3.75 0.08
C THR A 20 -7.05 -3.56 -0.32
N ALA A 21 -7.98 -3.99 0.53
CA ALA A 21 -9.40 -3.64 0.33
C ALA A 21 -9.61 -2.13 0.44
N HIS A 22 -10.70 -1.62 -0.12
CA HIS A 22 -11.03 -0.20 0.01
C HIS A 22 -11.50 0.11 1.45
N PRO A 23 -11.13 1.25 2.06
CA PRO A 23 -11.53 1.60 3.43
C PRO A 23 -13.01 1.96 3.60
N SER A 24 -13.81 2.05 2.52
CA SER A 24 -15.25 2.30 2.63
C SER A 24 -15.96 1.24 3.48
N SER A 25 -17.05 1.63 4.14
CA SER A 25 -17.88 0.77 4.98
C SER A 25 -18.19 -0.61 4.36
N LEU A 26 -18.53 -0.65 3.07
CA LEU A 26 -18.86 -1.88 2.34
C LEU A 26 -17.75 -2.95 2.35
N SER A 27 -16.48 -2.55 2.48
CA SER A 27 -15.32 -3.46 2.47
C SER A 27 -14.39 -3.27 3.67
N PHE A 28 -14.83 -2.52 4.68
CA PHE A 28 -14.00 -2.16 5.84
C PHE A 28 -13.50 -3.38 6.61
N GLY A 29 -14.33 -4.43 6.73
CA GLY A 29 -13.92 -5.69 7.38
C GLY A 29 -12.73 -6.39 6.72
N LYS A 30 -12.44 -6.11 5.44
CA LYS A 30 -11.24 -6.59 4.74
C LYS A 30 -10.09 -5.57 4.74
N PHE A 31 -10.37 -4.33 5.12
CA PHE A 31 -9.37 -3.26 5.24
C PHE A 31 -8.76 -3.21 6.64
N ILE A 32 -9.52 -3.55 7.67
CA ILE A 32 -9.00 -3.62 9.04
C ILE A 32 -7.82 -4.61 9.10
N ASN A 33 -6.76 -4.23 9.81
CA ASN A 33 -5.51 -4.99 9.88
C ASN A 33 -4.79 -5.23 8.54
N CYS A 34 -5.08 -4.46 7.48
CA CYS A 34 -4.39 -4.61 6.20
C CYS A 34 -2.90 -4.20 6.23
N ARG A 35 -2.45 -3.54 7.30
CA ARG A 35 -1.04 -3.17 7.55
C ARG A 35 -0.40 -2.36 6.40
N CYS A 36 -1.18 -1.59 5.65
CA CYS A 36 -0.70 -0.84 4.48
C CYS A 36 0.43 0.16 4.83
N PHE A 37 0.32 0.87 5.96
CA PHE A 37 1.32 1.85 6.38
C PHE A 37 2.66 1.22 6.76
N SER A 38 2.64 0.15 7.57
CA SER A 38 3.86 -0.57 7.95
C SER A 38 4.50 -1.26 6.73
N ASN A 39 3.67 -1.80 5.83
CA ASN A 39 4.17 -2.38 4.58
C ASN A 39 4.80 -1.32 3.68
N ALA A 40 4.23 -0.11 3.61
CA ALA A 40 4.81 1.00 2.85
C ALA A 40 6.20 1.37 3.38
N ASN A 41 6.34 1.47 4.69
CA ASN A 41 7.65 1.69 5.32
C ASN A 41 8.62 0.51 5.09
N GLY A 42 8.11 -0.72 5.02
CA GLY A 42 8.90 -1.90 4.64
C GLY A 42 9.45 -1.81 3.22
N GLU A 43 8.61 -1.41 2.25
CA GLU A 43 9.04 -1.19 0.86
C GLU A 43 10.05 -0.05 0.76
N LEU A 44 9.82 1.08 1.44
CA LEU A 44 10.77 2.20 1.46
C LEU A 44 12.15 1.75 1.95
N LYS A 45 12.21 0.97 3.03
CA LYS A 45 13.47 0.40 3.54
C LYS A 45 14.17 -0.50 2.52
N LYS A 46 13.43 -1.36 1.79
CA LYS A 46 14.00 -2.20 0.70
C LYS A 46 14.65 -1.35 -0.39
N PHE A 47 14.04 -0.21 -0.71
CA PHE A 47 14.59 0.77 -1.67
C PHE A 47 15.59 1.75 -1.06
N LYS A 48 16.07 1.51 0.17
CA LYS A 48 17.01 2.38 0.90
C LYS A 48 16.49 3.83 1.05
N ARG A 49 15.17 3.99 1.18
CA ARG A 49 14.50 5.27 1.43
C ARG A 49 14.08 5.35 2.90
N SER A 50 14.02 6.56 3.43
CA SER A 50 13.54 6.81 4.78
C SER A 50 12.06 6.41 4.90
N PRO A 51 11.65 5.76 6.01
CA PRO A 51 10.25 5.49 6.29
C PRO A 51 9.48 6.80 6.51
N VAL A 52 8.17 6.76 6.26
CA VAL A 52 7.25 7.86 6.55
C VAL A 52 6.83 7.79 8.02
N ASP A 53 6.84 8.92 8.70
CA ASP A 53 6.14 9.09 9.96
C ASP A 53 4.65 9.35 9.67
N TRP A 54 3.79 8.52 10.25
CA TRP A 54 2.34 8.52 9.99
C TRP A 54 1.54 9.14 11.13
N THR A 55 2.19 9.70 12.15
CA THR A 55 1.50 10.50 13.16
C THR A 55 0.88 11.74 12.53
N LEU A 56 -0.32 12.12 12.99
CA LEU A 56 -1.06 13.29 12.51
C LEU A 56 -0.87 14.48 13.45
#